data_AF-A0A348XL84-F1
#
_entry.id   AF-A0A348XL84-F1
#
_cell.length_a   1.000
_cell.length_b   1.000
_cell.length_c   1.000
_cell.angle_alpha   90.00
_cell.angle_beta   90.00
_cell.angle_gamma   90.00
#
_symmetry.space_group_name_H-M   'P 1'
#
loop_
_entity.id
_entity.type
_entity.pdbx_description
1 polymer ?
#
loop_
_entity_poly.entity_id
_entity_poly.type
_entity_poly.pdbx_seq_one_letter_code
_entity_poly.pdbx_strand_id
1 'polypeptide(L)'
;MSSSNSTHDSHQPHITPMWVYFGVLGALLILTVVTVAVAQVDLGPLNLPVAMAVATVKAGLVALIFMHLVFDHKFYIYLLLASLVFLAVFVIFCLFDLTRRHEIRHEVAAPIHAEAEWYKELRIQAAGLDHGEDHGDSHGDLHGAKTNAHSEKHAPVQTPAAPQH
;
A
#
# COMPACT_ATOMS: atom_id res chain seq x y z
N MET A 1 64.24 24.87 36.74
CA MET A 1 63.07 24.00 36.98
C MET A 1 61.84 24.81 36.61
N SER A 2 61.32 24.66 35.38
CA SER A 2 60.09 25.33 34.94
C SER A 2 58.90 24.44 35.28
N SER A 3 58.05 24.92 36.17
CA SER A 3 56.80 24.27 36.54
C SER A 3 55.83 24.30 35.36
N SER A 4 55.43 23.12 34.88
CA SER A 4 54.31 22.92 33.96
C SER A 4 53.00 23.13 34.72
N ASN A 5 52.34 24.26 34.54
CA ASN A 5 50.99 24.48 35.05
C ASN A 5 49.98 24.05 33.96
N SER A 6 49.67 22.76 33.90
CA SER A 6 48.63 22.21 33.04
C SER A 6 47.27 22.37 33.73
N THR A 7 46.58 23.48 33.43
CA THR A 7 45.18 23.69 33.77
C THR A 7 44.32 22.68 33.00
N HIS A 8 43.75 21.72 33.71
CA HIS A 8 42.77 20.78 33.17
C HIS A 8 41.45 21.53 32.92
N ASP A 9 41.22 21.96 31.67
CA ASP A 9 39.91 22.41 31.21
C ASP A 9 38.92 21.23 31.29
N SER A 10 38.01 21.33 32.24
CA SER A 10 36.91 20.38 32.42
C SER A 10 35.80 20.73 31.43
N HIS A 11 35.93 20.25 30.19
CA HIS A 11 34.83 20.22 29.22
C HIS A 11 33.69 19.36 29.77
N GLN A 12 32.74 19.98 30.47
CA GLN A 12 31.49 19.34 30.86
C GLN A 12 30.70 19.01 29.59
N PRO A 13 30.43 17.73 29.28
CA PRO A 13 29.61 17.36 28.14
C PRO A 13 28.21 17.92 28.37
N HIS A 14 27.77 18.86 27.54
CA HIS A 14 26.41 19.42 27.63
C HIS A 14 25.41 18.37 27.13
N ILE A 15 25.12 17.39 27.98
CA ILE A 15 24.09 16.38 27.72
C ILE A 15 22.72 17.02 27.87
N THR A 16 21.88 16.88 26.84
CA THR A 16 20.50 17.34 26.89
C THR A 16 19.72 16.54 27.94
N PRO A 17 18.85 17.20 28.73
CA PRO A 17 18.15 16.53 29.81
C PRO A 17 17.21 15.46 29.27
N MET A 18 17.35 14.25 29.80
CA MET A 18 16.64 13.04 29.34
C MET A 18 15.10 13.18 29.38
N TRP A 19 14.60 14.12 30.18
CA TRP A 19 13.18 14.43 30.32
C TRP A 19 12.54 14.99 29.04
N VAL A 20 13.32 15.65 28.18
CA VAL A 20 12.84 16.15 26.88
C VAL A 20 12.39 14.99 26.00
N TYR A 21 13.13 13.88 25.99
CA TYR A 21 12.78 12.70 25.19
C TYR A 21 11.48 12.04 25.67
N PHE A 22 11.25 11.98 26.99
CA PHE A 22 10.00 11.44 27.55
C PHE A 22 8.79 12.33 27.24
N GLY A 23 8.94 13.66 27.26
CA GLY A 23 7.88 14.58 26.86
C GLY A 23 7.47 14.40 25.39
N VAL A 24 8.44 14.22 24.49
CA VAL A 24 8.17 13.96 23.08
C VAL A 24 7.56 12.57 22.87
N LEU A 25 8.04 11.54 23.58
CA LEU A 25 7.43 10.21 23.52
C LEU A 25 5.93 10.28 23.87
N GLY A 26 5.58 11.04 24.91
CA GLY A 26 4.18 11.30 25.27
C GLY A 26 3.42 12.03 24.15
N ALA A 27 3.98 13.11 23.60
CA ALA A 27 3.37 13.85 22.50
C ALA A 27 3.15 12.97 21.25
N LEU A 28 4.11 12.11 20.91
CA LEU A 28 4.02 11.17 19.79
C LEU A 28 2.97 10.10 20.02
N LEU A 29 2.81 9.60 21.26
CA LEU A 29 1.75 8.67 21.60
C LEU A 29 0.38 9.33 21.43
N ILE A 30 0.19 10.52 21.99
CA ILE A 30 -1.07 11.28 21.86
C ILE A 30 -1.39 11.51 20.39
N LEU A 31 -0.43 12.01 19.61
CA LEU A 31 -0.63 12.26 18.18
C LEU A 31 -0.93 10.97 17.39
N THR A 32 -0.37 9.83 17.81
CA THR A 32 -0.68 8.52 17.21
C THR A 32 -2.11 8.10 17.52
N VAL A 33 -2.58 8.28 18.75
CA VAL A 33 -4.00 8.02 19.11
C VAL A 33 -4.92 8.91 18.29
N VAL A 34 -4.58 10.20 18.15
CA VAL A 34 -5.31 11.14 17.28
C VAL A 34 -5.30 10.66 15.83
N THR A 35 -4.16 10.15 15.33
CA THR A 35 -4.07 9.63 13.95
C THR A 35 -4.98 8.43 13.74
N VAL A 36 -5.02 7.49 14.69
CA VAL A 36 -5.92 6.35 14.63
C VAL A 36 -7.37 6.83 14.68
N ALA A 37 -7.71 7.76 15.56
CA ALA A 37 -9.06 8.31 15.64
C ALA A 37 -9.49 9.00 14.34
N VAL A 38 -8.62 9.82 13.74
CA VAL A 38 -8.84 10.46 12.44
C VAL A 38 -9.00 9.42 11.33
N ALA A 39 -8.23 8.33 11.37
CA ALA A 39 -8.34 7.23 10.40
C ALA A 39 -9.63 6.41 10.56
N GLN A 40 -10.29 6.45 11.72
CA GLN A 40 -11.58 5.81 11.97
C GLN A 40 -12.77 6.69 11.55
N VAL A 41 -12.55 7.99 11.31
CA VAL A 41 -13.60 8.91 10.86
C VAL A 41 -13.56 9.00 9.34
N ASP A 42 -14.66 8.60 8.69
CA ASP A 42 -14.83 8.76 7.25
C ASP A 42 -15.19 10.21 6.88
N LEU A 43 -14.18 11.00 6.56
CA LEU A 43 -14.25 12.32 5.92
C LEU A 43 -14.31 12.19 4.37
N GLY A 44 -14.49 10.98 3.85
CA GLY A 44 -14.59 10.69 2.41
C GLY A 44 -13.28 11.02 1.66
N PRO A 45 -13.32 11.82 0.58
CA PRO A 45 -12.13 12.14 -0.22
C PRO A 45 -10.99 12.84 0.56
N LEU A 46 -11.32 13.45 1.72
CA LEU A 46 -10.35 14.17 2.54
C LEU A 46 -9.58 13.27 3.52
N ASN A 47 -9.94 11.99 3.67
CA ASN A 47 -9.25 11.05 4.55
C ASN A 47 -7.75 11.00 4.28
N LEU A 48 -7.37 10.85 3.00
CA LEU A 48 -5.99 10.70 2.58
C LEU A 48 -5.15 11.98 2.81
N PRO A 49 -5.59 13.18 2.36
CA PRO A 49 -4.89 14.43 2.67
C PRO A 49 -4.72 14.67 4.18
N VAL A 50 -5.77 14.43 4.97
CA VAL A 50 -5.74 14.65 6.41
C VAL A 50 -4.79 13.65 7.09
N ALA A 51 -4.87 12.37 6.73
CA ALA A 51 -3.96 11.35 7.26
C ALA A 51 -2.49 11.66 6.92
N MET A 52 -2.21 12.13 5.70
CA MET A 52 -0.88 12.58 5.30
C MET A 52 -0.41 13.79 6.10
N ALA A 53 -1.27 14.80 6.30
CA ALA A 53 -0.92 15.98 7.09
C ALA A 53 -0.57 15.61 8.54
N VAL A 54 -1.38 14.78 9.20
CA VAL A 54 -1.11 14.32 10.58
C VAL A 54 0.18 13.50 10.64
N ALA A 55 0.42 12.62 9.66
CA ALA A 55 1.66 11.87 9.56
C ALA A 55 2.90 12.78 9.38
N THR A 56 2.79 13.84 8.57
CA THR A 56 3.86 14.84 8.41
C THR A 56 4.13 15.60 9.71
N VAL A 57 3.10 16.00 10.46
CA VAL A 57 3.29 16.65 11.76
C VAL A 57 4.02 15.73 12.74
N LYS A 58 3.64 14.44 12.78
CA LYS A 58 4.34 13.44 13.61
C LYS A 58 5.82 13.31 13.22
N ALA A 59 6.10 13.18 11.92
CA ALA A 59 7.47 13.10 11.41
C ALA A 59 8.28 14.37 11.72
N GLY A 60 7.66 15.55 11.60
CA GLY A 60 8.28 16.82 11.95
C GLY A 60 8.64 16.93 13.42
N LEU A 61 7.75 16.47 14.32
CA LEU A 61 8.01 16.44 15.76
C LEU A 61 9.18 15.52 16.13
N VAL A 62 9.26 14.34 15.50
CA VAL A 62 10.40 13.43 15.63
C VAL A 62 11.67 14.11 15.14
N ALA A 63 11.64 14.69 13.94
CA ALA A 63 12.83 15.31 13.35
C ALA A 63 13.33 16.51 14.16
N LEU A 64 12.43 17.37 14.67
CA LEU A 64 12.83 18.54 15.44
C LEU A 64 13.62 18.19 16.72
N ILE A 65 13.26 17.08 17.38
CA ILE A 65 13.79 16.75 18.69
C ILE A 65 14.80 15.59 18.66
N PHE A 66 14.51 14.51 17.92
CA PHE A 66 15.39 13.34 17.83
C PHE A 66 16.58 13.55 16.89
N MET A 67 16.45 14.34 15.82
CA MET A 67 17.63 14.76 15.04
C MET A 67 18.39 15.92 15.69
N HIS A 68 18.03 16.30 16.92
CA HIS A 68 18.68 17.38 17.65
C HIS A 68 18.55 18.75 16.96
N LEU A 69 17.56 18.91 16.09
CA LEU A 69 17.40 20.08 15.22
C LEU A 69 17.28 21.42 15.97
N VAL A 70 16.67 21.39 17.15
CA VAL A 70 16.52 22.55 18.06
C VAL A 70 17.79 22.85 18.85
N PHE A 71 18.62 21.83 19.11
CA PHE A 71 19.77 21.92 20.01
C PHE A 71 21.11 22.00 19.25
N ASP A 72 21.12 21.62 17.98
CA ASP A 72 22.30 21.54 17.13
C ASP A 72 22.33 22.62 16.04
N HIS A 73 23.39 22.67 15.26
CA HIS A 73 23.59 23.72 14.25
C HIS A 73 22.42 23.81 13.23
N LYS A 74 21.99 25.06 12.96
CA LYS A 74 20.98 25.46 11.95
C LYS A 74 21.12 24.78 10.57
N PHE A 75 22.29 24.23 10.25
CA PHE A 75 22.55 23.48 9.03
C PHE A 75 21.58 22.30 8.82
N TYR A 76 21.26 21.57 9.88
CA TYR A 76 20.34 20.43 9.81
C TYR A 76 18.90 20.86 9.47
N ILE A 77 18.47 22.05 9.90
CA ILE A 77 17.16 22.62 9.53
C ILE A 77 17.09 22.86 8.02
N TYR A 78 18.15 23.41 7.42
CA TYR A 78 18.18 23.67 5.99
C TYR A 78 18.16 22.36 5.19
N LEU A 79 18.88 21.32 5.63
CA LEU A 79 18.83 19.99 5.00
C LEU A 79 17.45 19.33 5.11
N LEU A 80 16.80 19.44 6.28
CA LEU A 80 15.44 18.95 6.45
C LEU A 80 14.47 19.71 5.55
N LEU A 81 14.54 21.04 5.53
CA LEU A 81 13.64 21.86 4.72
C LEU A 81 13.83 21.58 3.22
N ALA A 82 15.08 21.47 2.76
CA ALA A 82 15.39 21.11 1.39
C ALA A 82 14.85 19.72 1.02
N SER A 83 15.02 18.72 1.89
CA SER A 83 14.48 17.38 1.66
C SER A 83 12.95 17.34 1.73
N LEU A 84 12.31 18.13 2.59
CA LEU A 84 10.85 18.24 2.68
C LEU A 84 10.24 18.90 1.44
N VAL A 85 10.86 19.99 0.94
CA VAL A 85 10.45 20.63 -0.31
C VAL A 85 10.63 19.67 -1.48
N PHE A 86 11.77 18.99 -1.55
CA PHE A 86 12.03 17.97 -2.57
C PHE A 86 11.02 16.83 -2.50
N LEU A 87 10.70 16.33 -1.30
CA LEU A 87 9.69 15.30 -1.07
C LEU A 87 8.30 15.77 -1.51
N ALA A 88 7.91 17.00 -1.18
CA ALA A 88 6.61 17.55 -1.56
C ALA A 88 6.47 17.60 -3.10
N VAL A 89 7.51 18.10 -3.79
CA VAL A 89 7.54 18.10 -5.26
C VAL A 89 7.48 16.68 -5.82
N PHE A 90 8.23 15.74 -5.24
CA PHE A 90 8.21 14.33 -5.65
C PHE A 90 6.83 13.68 -5.46
N VAL A 91 6.16 13.91 -4.34
CA VAL A 91 4.81 13.39 -4.07
C VAL A 91 3.79 13.97 -5.04
N ILE A 92 3.82 15.27 -5.30
CA ILE A 92 2.94 15.91 -6.28
C ILE A 92 3.19 15.34 -7.68
N PHE A 93 4.46 15.18 -8.07
CA PHE A 93 4.83 14.57 -9.33
C PHE A 93 4.35 13.11 -9.44
N CYS A 94 4.47 12.34 -8.36
CA CYS A 94 3.99 10.95 -8.29
C CYS A 94 2.46 10.88 -8.39
N LEU A 95 1.72 11.76 -7.70
CA LEU A 95 0.27 11.85 -7.82
C LEU A 95 -0.17 12.24 -9.24
N PHE A 96 0.56 13.16 -9.88
CA PHE A 96 0.33 13.53 -11.26
C PHE A 96 0.57 12.34 -12.21
N ASP A 97 1.69 11.63 -12.06
CA ASP A 97 1.99 10.42 -12.82
C ASP A 97 0.91 9.34 -12.63
N LEU A 98 0.48 9.07 -11.40
CA LEU A 98 -0.59 8.12 -11.10
C LEU A 98 -1.91 8.50 -11.78
N THR A 99 -2.25 9.79 -11.78
CA THR A 99 -3.47 10.30 -12.43
C THR A 99 -3.39 10.06 -13.95
N ARG A 100 -2.23 10.33 -14.57
CA ARG A 100 -2.01 10.09 -16.00
C ARG A 100 -1.99 8.59 -16.36
N ARG A 101 -1.45 7.73 -15.49
CA ARG A 101 -1.47 6.27 -15.69
C ARG A 101 -2.88 5.68 -15.62
N HIS A 102 -3.75 6.24 -14.78
CA HIS A 102 -5.15 5.84 -14.73
C HIS A 102 -5.84 6.10 -16.07
N GLU A 103 -5.56 7.25 -16.68
CA GLU A 103 -6.11 7.66 -17.98
C GLU A 103 -5.53 6.86 -19.16
N ILE A 104 -4.27 6.44 -19.12
CA ILE A 104 -3.67 5.69 -20.24
C ILE A 104 -4.03 4.19 -20.21
N ARG A 105 -4.47 3.63 -19.07
CA ARG A 105 -4.78 2.20 -18.94
C ARG A 105 -6.17 1.80 -19.44
N HIS A 106 -6.65 2.43 -20.51
CA HIS A 106 -7.89 2.04 -21.19
C HIS A 106 -7.84 0.67 -21.88
N GLU A 107 -6.72 -0.07 -21.83
CA GLU A 107 -6.55 -1.31 -22.61
C GLU A 107 -5.80 -2.46 -21.90
N VAL A 108 -5.91 -2.59 -20.57
CA VAL A 108 -5.42 -3.82 -19.88
C VAL A 108 -6.44 -4.32 -18.88
N ALA A 109 -7.58 -4.74 -19.41
CA ALA A 109 -8.46 -5.73 -18.80
C ALA A 109 -8.96 -6.73 -19.86
N ALA A 110 -8.16 -6.99 -20.91
CA ALA A 110 -8.30 -8.27 -21.57
C ALA A 110 -7.95 -9.34 -20.53
N PRO A 111 -8.85 -10.29 -20.21
CA PRO A 111 -8.54 -11.33 -19.24
C PRO A 111 -7.27 -12.04 -19.71
N ILE A 112 -6.30 -12.24 -18.81
CA ILE A 112 -5.06 -13.00 -19.08
C ILE A 112 -5.36 -14.46 -19.54
N HIS A 113 -6.64 -14.85 -19.60
CA HIS A 113 -7.14 -16.11 -20.14
C HIS A 113 -8.40 -15.90 -20.99
N ALA A 114 -8.26 -15.36 -22.21
CA ALA A 114 -9.31 -15.54 -23.22
C ALA A 114 -9.26 -16.95 -23.84
N GLU A 115 -8.10 -17.62 -23.86
CA GLU A 115 -7.98 -19.05 -24.17
C GLU A 115 -6.74 -19.65 -23.48
N ALA A 116 -6.87 -20.06 -22.22
CA ALA A 116 -5.84 -20.88 -21.57
C ALA A 116 -5.92 -22.35 -22.04
N GLU A 117 -5.92 -22.59 -23.35
CA GLU A 117 -5.77 -23.93 -23.92
C GLU A 117 -4.38 -24.51 -23.59
N TRP A 118 -3.39 -23.65 -23.34
CA TRP A 118 -2.04 -24.04 -22.93
C TRP A 118 -2.00 -24.78 -21.59
N TYR A 119 -2.92 -24.49 -20.65
CA TYR A 119 -2.99 -25.22 -19.38
C TYR A 119 -3.55 -26.62 -19.57
N LYS A 120 -4.35 -26.91 -20.61
CA LYS A 120 -4.90 -28.24 -20.90
C LYS A 120 -3.85 -29.12 -21.58
N GLU A 121 -3.10 -28.56 -22.53
CA GLU A 121 -2.02 -29.29 -23.21
C GLU A 121 -0.90 -29.70 -22.28
N LEU A 122 -0.53 -28.85 -21.31
CA LEU A 122 0.48 -29.22 -20.31
C LEU A 122 0.05 -30.40 -19.42
N ARG A 123 -1.26 -30.58 -19.13
CA ARG A 123 -1.77 -31.73 -18.37
C ARG A 123 -1.88 -32.97 -19.25
N ILE A 124 -2.20 -32.82 -20.54
CA ILE A 124 -2.23 -33.93 -21.49
C ILE A 124 -0.81 -34.42 -21.81
N GLN A 125 0.15 -33.51 -21.89
CA GLN A 125 1.56 -33.84 -22.12
C GLN A 125 2.24 -34.39 -20.86
N ALA A 126 1.89 -33.90 -19.66
CA ALA A 126 2.33 -34.51 -18.41
C ALA A 126 1.66 -35.87 -18.13
N ALA A 127 0.36 -36.02 -18.44
CA ALA A 127 -0.35 -37.30 -18.34
C ALA A 127 0.08 -38.30 -19.42
N GLY A 128 0.53 -37.84 -20.59
CA GLY A 128 1.11 -38.69 -21.64
C GLY A 128 2.54 -39.15 -21.35
N LEU A 129 3.19 -38.59 -20.32
CA LEU A 129 4.50 -39.02 -19.83
C LEU A 129 4.39 -39.85 -18.55
N ASP A 130 3.17 -40.11 -18.07
CA ASP A 130 2.89 -40.96 -16.91
C ASP A 130 2.26 -42.29 -17.37
N HIS A 131 3.07 -43.08 -18.06
CA HIS A 131 2.89 -44.52 -18.13
C HIS A 131 4.02 -45.18 -17.35
N GLY A 132 3.80 -45.33 -16.05
CA GLY A 132 4.63 -46.14 -15.18
C GLY A 132 3.93 -46.42 -13.85
N GLU A 133 3.24 -47.56 -13.79
CA GLU A 133 2.86 -48.32 -12.57
C GLU A 133 1.78 -47.65 -11.69
N ASP A 134 0.82 -48.32 -11.04
CA ASP A 134 0.18 -49.63 -11.02
C ASP A 134 -0.95 -49.48 -9.95
N HIS A 135 -1.97 -50.33 -10.02
CA HIS A 135 -2.98 -50.62 -8.99
C HIS A 135 -4.07 -49.53 -8.76
N GLY A 136 -5.37 -49.82 -8.75
CA GLY A 136 -6.06 -51.10 -8.73
C GLY A 136 -6.96 -51.19 -7.51
N ASP A 137 -8.16 -50.62 -7.56
CA ASP A 137 -9.29 -51.01 -6.73
C ASP A 137 -10.61 -50.37 -7.21
N SER A 138 -11.60 -51.26 -7.28
CA SER A 138 -12.96 -51.08 -7.76
C SER A 138 -13.93 -51.06 -6.58
N HIS A 139 -15.17 -50.64 -6.85
CA HIS A 139 -16.38 -50.59 -6.01
C HIS A 139 -16.67 -49.25 -5.31
N GLY A 140 -17.86 -48.63 -5.46
CA GLY A 140 -19.07 -49.04 -6.16
C GLY A 140 -20.19 -47.99 -6.00
N ASP A 141 -20.93 -47.81 -7.09
CA ASP A 141 -22.39 -47.83 -7.20
C ASP A 141 -23.33 -46.87 -6.43
N LEU A 142 -24.06 -46.14 -7.29
CA LEU A 142 -25.54 -46.00 -7.38
C LEU A 142 -26.35 -45.05 -6.48
N HIS A 143 -27.03 -44.15 -7.21
CA HIS A 143 -28.47 -43.83 -7.17
C HIS A 143 -29.05 -42.84 -6.15
N GLY A 144 -29.78 -41.85 -6.70
CA GLY A 144 -30.73 -41.02 -5.95
C GLY A 144 -31.39 -39.92 -6.80
N ALA A 145 -32.27 -40.29 -7.74
CA ALA A 145 -33.12 -39.39 -8.53
C ALA A 145 -34.11 -38.57 -7.68
N LYS A 146 -34.53 -37.37 -8.13
CA LYS A 146 -35.94 -36.85 -8.29
C LYS A 146 -35.95 -35.46 -8.99
N THR A 147 -36.44 -35.34 -10.23
CA THR A 147 -37.78 -34.89 -10.69
C THR A 147 -38.11 -33.40 -10.50
N ASN A 148 -38.22 -32.64 -11.60
CA ASN A 148 -39.46 -32.02 -12.11
C ASN A 148 -39.16 -30.79 -12.98
N ALA A 149 -39.60 -30.85 -14.23
CA ALA A 149 -39.75 -29.72 -15.13
C ALA A 149 -41.24 -29.50 -15.39
N HIS A 150 -41.77 -28.27 -15.23
CA HIS A 150 -42.83 -27.76 -16.13
C HIS A 150 -43.10 -26.24 -16.01
N SER A 151 -42.98 -25.55 -17.16
CA SER A 151 -43.92 -24.57 -17.75
C SER A 151 -44.24 -23.21 -17.08
N GLU A 152 -43.74 -22.13 -17.70
CA GLU A 152 -44.51 -20.95 -18.19
C GLU A 152 -43.59 -20.14 -19.16
N LYS A 153 -43.64 -20.28 -20.49
CA LYS A 153 -44.52 -19.71 -21.54
C LYS A 153 -44.49 -18.19 -21.79
N HIS A 154 -43.85 -17.84 -22.92
CA HIS A 154 -44.18 -16.85 -23.98
C HIS A 154 -44.11 -15.33 -23.74
N ALA A 155 -43.23 -14.64 -24.49
CA ALA A 155 -43.58 -13.97 -25.76
C ALA A 155 -42.33 -13.46 -26.53
N PRO A 156 -42.29 -13.49 -27.89
CA PRO A 156 -41.26 -12.88 -28.73
C PRO A 156 -41.74 -11.55 -29.35
N VAL A 157 -40.84 -10.57 -29.53
CA VAL A 157 -41.11 -9.39 -30.39
C VAL A 157 -40.13 -9.40 -31.57
N GLN A 158 -40.73 -9.37 -32.75
CA GLN A 158 -40.14 -9.54 -34.07
C GLN A 158 -39.47 -8.26 -34.58
N THR A 159 -38.35 -8.45 -35.27
CA THR A 159 -37.84 -7.54 -36.32
C THR A 159 -38.69 -7.71 -37.59
N PRO A 160 -39.10 -6.63 -38.29
CA PRO A 160 -39.39 -6.68 -39.71
C PRO A 160 -38.48 -5.77 -40.55
N ALA A 161 -38.30 -6.21 -41.79
CA ALA A 161 -37.34 -5.80 -42.79
C ALA A 161 -37.50 -4.39 -43.37
N ALA A 162 -36.42 -3.94 -44.02
CA ALA A 162 -36.37 -2.83 -44.96
C ALA A 162 -37.29 -3.03 -46.18
N PRO A 163 -37.66 -1.93 -46.88
CA PRO A 163 -37.88 -1.97 -48.32
C PRO A 163 -36.93 -1.03 -49.06
N GLN A 164 -36.46 -1.52 -50.21
CA GLN A 164 -35.79 -0.76 -51.25
C GLN A 164 -36.82 -0.04 -52.13
N HIS A 165 -36.57 1.23 -52.43
CA HIS A 165 -36.62 1.79 -53.78
C HIS A 165 -36.07 3.22 -53.79
#